data_AF-A0A1C6TEH6-F1
#
_entry.id   AF-A0A1C6TEH6-F1
#
_cell.length_a   1.000
_cell.length_b   1.000
_cell.length_c   1.000
_cell.angle_alpha   90.00
_cell.angle_beta   90.00
_cell.angle_gamma   90.00
#
_symmetry.space_group_name_H-M   'P 1'
#
loop_
_entity.id
_entity.type
_entity.pdbx_description
1 polymer ?
#
loop_
_entity_poly.entity_id
_entity_poly.type
_entity_poly.pdbx_seq_one_letter_code
_entity_poly.pdbx_strand_id
1 'polypeptide(L)'
;MQPRQQLQTEPVSRVEMPGPGEGSPTDERACVVTALRLGWWMADAYHHARTVELGEDTAARPVAPRSKLSNLTEMSGRQRMRMYLDGVEVALDRIAALTGQDGTGALSRQDGAGRLTSQDGSRQDGAGQDETGPLARRDGAGPCTAAVRARIREVAPGRPADVDALLVALDELNVDVLRWAMARDHRIGLAYRLGRSLADTVRRCDAEQLAYRFGGRQHELRRWLDELAGVLPPYSAPVVRHSLARWTTAVRAATAGDPAEAELGDLAEELRDQGDVWRSVLTGGLHPRDLLDEGHYAVVARNLIIRDRRLVVQAARGICGPVLVPLLVILLAVVGVSVAAAAGSPAARVGVALLGLGAGLAAGWRAISGPALQVAGEVNRPLLHSELVVQMADCVSRPLDAARTASHTRRTGATLR
;
A
#
# COMPACT_ATOMS: atom_id res chain seq x y z
N MET A 1 -9.76 -60.31 -34.07
CA MET A 1 -8.64 -59.69 -33.34
C MET A 1 -8.81 -58.18 -33.39
N GLN A 2 -9.28 -57.58 -32.29
CA GLN A 2 -9.43 -56.12 -32.13
C GLN A 2 -8.62 -55.71 -30.89
N PRO A 3 -7.81 -54.65 -30.93
CA PRO A 3 -7.07 -54.20 -29.77
C PRO A 3 -7.98 -53.32 -28.89
N ARG A 4 -8.16 -53.74 -27.63
CA ARG A 4 -8.75 -52.93 -26.57
C ARG A 4 -7.80 -51.78 -26.22
N GLN A 5 -8.17 -50.54 -26.53
CA GLN A 5 -7.55 -49.36 -25.94
C GLN A 5 -8.00 -49.25 -24.47
N GLN A 6 -7.06 -49.46 -23.55
CA GLN A 6 -7.23 -49.15 -22.14
C GLN A 6 -7.10 -47.64 -21.95
N LEU A 7 -8.17 -47.00 -21.47
CA LEU A 7 -8.09 -45.65 -20.90
C LEU A 7 -7.24 -45.72 -19.63
N GLN A 8 -6.03 -45.18 -19.68
CA GLN A 8 -5.28 -44.78 -18.49
C GLN A 8 -5.89 -43.49 -17.95
N THR A 9 -6.67 -43.61 -16.88
CA THR A 9 -7.02 -42.49 -15.99
C THR A 9 -5.75 -42.07 -15.25
N GLU A 10 -5.22 -40.90 -15.57
CA GLU A 10 -4.14 -40.29 -14.79
C GLU A 10 -4.60 -40.03 -13.34
N PRO A 11 -3.71 -40.26 -12.34
CA PRO A 11 -4.01 -39.95 -10.96
C PRO A 11 -4.09 -38.44 -10.78
N VAL A 12 -5.27 -37.94 -10.43
CA VAL A 12 -5.52 -36.57 -10.00
C VAL A 12 -4.49 -36.21 -8.92
N SER A 13 -3.56 -35.31 -9.25
CA SER A 13 -2.58 -34.78 -8.31
C SER A 13 -3.33 -34.22 -7.09
N ARG A 14 -3.14 -34.90 -5.96
CA ARG A 14 -3.69 -34.52 -4.67
C ARG A 14 -3.16 -33.11 -4.36
N VAL A 15 -4.04 -32.11 -4.39
CA VAL A 15 -3.72 -30.75 -3.99
C VAL A 15 -3.17 -30.81 -2.57
N GLU A 16 -1.87 -30.56 -2.45
CA GLU A 16 -1.14 -30.50 -1.20
C GLU A 16 -1.73 -29.31 -0.42
N MET A 17 -2.61 -29.61 0.53
CA MET A 17 -3.18 -28.59 1.40
C MET A 17 -2.04 -27.98 2.22
N PRO A 18 -1.90 -26.64 2.26
CA PRO A 18 -0.83 -25.99 3.01
C PRO A 18 -0.86 -26.46 4.47
N GLY A 19 0.31 -26.76 5.01
CA GLY A 19 0.46 -27.28 6.36
C GLY A 19 -0.20 -26.36 7.40
N PRO A 20 -0.80 -26.90 8.47
CA PRO A 20 -1.56 -26.15 9.47
C PRO A 20 -0.73 -25.25 10.41
N GLY A 21 0.43 -24.76 9.96
CA GLY A 21 1.34 -23.91 10.73
C GLY A 21 1.62 -22.53 10.11
N GLU A 22 1.13 -22.24 8.90
CA GLU A 22 1.21 -20.90 8.34
C GLU A 22 -0.04 -20.11 8.76
N GLY A 23 0.14 -19.09 9.61
CA GLY A 23 -0.94 -18.18 10.01
C GLY A 23 -1.69 -17.64 8.79
N SER A 24 -2.99 -17.34 8.96
CA SER A 24 -3.80 -16.83 7.85
C SER A 24 -3.15 -15.57 7.28
N PRO A 25 -2.96 -15.45 5.94
CA PRO A 25 -2.43 -14.22 5.31
C PRO A 25 -3.19 -12.95 5.71
N THR A 26 -4.43 -13.10 6.19
CA THR A 26 -5.26 -12.02 6.70
C THR A 26 -4.75 -11.49 8.04
N ASP A 27 -4.27 -12.36 8.93
CA ASP A 27 -3.79 -11.99 10.26
C ASP A 27 -2.43 -11.30 10.17
N GLU A 28 -1.54 -11.80 9.30
CA GLU A 28 -0.25 -11.15 9.03
C GLU A 28 -0.45 -9.73 8.46
N ARG A 29 -1.33 -9.56 7.47
CA ARG A 29 -1.67 -8.24 6.94
C ARG A 29 -2.22 -7.32 8.03
N ALA A 30 -3.09 -7.82 8.89
CA ALA A 30 -3.66 -7.02 9.98
C ALA A 30 -2.58 -6.57 10.97
N CYS A 31 -1.61 -7.43 11.31
CA CYS A 31 -0.44 -7.09 12.12
C CYS A 31 0.40 -5.98 11.48
N VAL A 32 0.77 -6.15 10.21
CA VAL A 32 1.60 -5.19 9.46
C VAL A 32 0.92 -3.83 9.36
N VAL A 33 -0.36 -3.78 9.03
CA VAL A 33 -1.12 -2.52 8.97
C VAL A 33 -1.23 -1.85 10.34
N THR A 34 -1.43 -2.64 11.40
CA THR A 34 -1.49 -2.11 12.78
C THR A 34 -0.14 -1.54 13.21
N ALA A 35 0.97 -2.22 12.90
CA ALA A 35 2.32 -1.75 13.18
C ALA A 35 2.67 -0.47 12.41
N LEU A 36 2.25 -0.36 11.15
CA LEU A 36 2.40 0.87 10.36
C LEU A 36 1.65 2.04 10.99
N ARG A 37 0.40 1.83 11.43
CA ARG A 37 -0.39 2.86 12.16
C ARG A 37 0.27 3.24 13.49
N LEU A 38 0.80 2.27 14.22
CA LEU A 38 1.52 2.48 15.47
C LEU A 38 2.74 3.39 15.26
N GLY A 39 3.56 3.12 14.23
CA GLY A 39 4.69 3.98 13.88
C GLY A 39 4.27 5.41 13.55
N TRP A 40 3.14 5.55 12.84
CA TRP A 40 2.56 6.86 12.53
C TRP A 40 2.09 7.62 13.78
N TRP A 41 1.38 6.97 14.70
CA TRP A 41 0.95 7.60 15.95
C TRP A 41 2.10 7.99 16.87
N MET A 42 3.17 7.18 16.92
CA MET A 42 4.39 7.56 17.62
C MET A 42 5.03 8.82 17.03
N ALA A 43 4.99 8.97 15.71
CA ALA A 43 5.44 10.21 15.06
C ALA A 43 4.56 11.40 15.40
N ASP A 44 3.24 11.24 15.30
CA ASP A 44 2.29 12.30 15.62
C ASP A 44 2.44 12.74 17.10
N ALA A 45 2.65 11.80 18.03
CA ALA A 45 2.95 12.11 19.44
C ALA A 45 4.25 12.92 19.57
N TYR A 46 5.34 12.48 18.97
CA TYR A 46 6.63 13.18 19.02
C TYR A 46 6.54 14.61 18.45
N HIS A 47 5.99 14.75 17.24
CA HIS A 47 5.82 16.05 16.59
C HIS A 47 4.87 16.95 17.37
N HIS A 48 3.84 16.39 17.99
CA HIS A 48 2.92 17.16 18.83
C HIS A 48 3.60 17.66 20.11
N ALA A 49 4.37 16.82 20.81
CA ALA A 49 5.14 17.23 22.00
C ALA A 49 6.13 18.35 21.68
N ARG A 50 6.82 18.27 20.54
CA ARG A 50 7.82 19.25 20.14
C ARG A 50 7.25 20.65 19.89
N THR A 51 5.94 20.76 19.67
CA THR A 51 5.39 21.92 18.97
C THR A 51 4.21 22.57 19.64
N VAL A 52 3.57 21.87 20.55
CA VAL A 52 2.58 22.47 21.42
C VAL A 52 3.29 22.87 22.69
N GLU A 53 3.20 24.16 23.02
CA GLU A 53 3.34 24.59 24.41
C GLU A 53 2.22 23.88 25.18
N LEU A 54 2.53 22.72 25.75
CA LEU A 54 1.60 21.85 26.49
C LEU A 54 0.96 22.54 27.72
N GLY A 55 1.23 23.82 27.94
CA GLY A 55 0.77 24.63 29.06
C GLY A 55 -0.07 25.86 28.71
N GLU A 56 -0.35 26.19 27.45
CA GLU A 56 -1.31 27.27 27.16
C GLU A 56 -2.76 26.74 27.14
N ASP A 57 -3.42 26.78 28.30
CA ASP A 57 -4.88 26.94 28.40
C ASP A 57 -5.28 28.43 28.27
N THR A 58 -4.35 29.29 27.85
CA THR A 58 -4.59 30.73 27.69
C THR A 58 -5.63 30.93 26.60
N ALA A 59 -6.75 31.56 26.96
CA ALA A 59 -7.87 31.95 26.12
C ALA A 59 -7.47 33.01 25.05
N ALA A 60 -6.44 32.71 24.25
CA ALA A 60 -5.94 33.54 23.18
C ALA A 60 -6.85 33.36 21.95
N ARG A 61 -7.70 34.37 21.77
CA ARG A 61 -8.48 34.78 20.60
C ARG A 61 -8.33 33.90 19.34
N PRO A 62 -9.41 33.26 18.85
CA PRO A 62 -9.34 32.34 17.72
C PRO A 62 -8.95 33.05 16.42
N VAL A 63 -7.91 32.55 15.77
CA VAL A 63 -7.64 32.75 14.34
C VAL A 63 -8.79 32.07 13.57
N ALA A 64 -9.34 32.76 12.57
CA ALA A 64 -10.56 32.36 11.87
C ALA A 64 -10.60 30.85 11.51
N PRO A 65 -11.69 30.13 11.84
CA PRO A 65 -11.75 28.69 11.71
C PRO A 65 -11.74 28.24 10.24
N ARG A 66 -10.84 27.29 9.91
CA ARG A 66 -10.94 26.52 8.66
C ARG A 66 -12.15 25.57 8.79
N SER A 67 -13.08 25.65 7.83
CA SER A 67 -14.47 25.18 7.91
C SER A 67 -14.71 23.65 7.90
N LYS A 68 -13.71 22.83 8.22
CA LYS A 68 -13.86 21.37 8.19
C LYS A 68 -13.30 20.77 9.47
N LEU A 69 -14.21 20.42 10.38
CA LEU A 69 -14.03 19.74 11.68
C LEU A 69 -13.83 20.67 12.90
N SER A 70 -14.91 21.35 13.30
CA SER A 70 -14.98 22.19 14.53
C SER A 70 -14.56 21.43 15.80
N ASN A 71 -14.83 20.12 15.90
CA ASN A 71 -14.70 19.41 17.18
C ASN A 71 -13.26 18.96 17.53
N LEU A 72 -12.34 18.88 16.56
CA LEU A 72 -10.96 18.41 16.82
C LEU A 72 -9.96 19.56 17.05
N THR A 73 -10.30 20.74 16.54
CA THR A 73 -9.53 21.97 16.79
C THR A 73 -9.70 22.48 18.22
N GLU A 74 -10.79 22.09 18.89
CA GLU A 74 -11.07 22.44 20.29
C GLU A 74 -10.37 21.53 21.33
N MET A 75 -9.79 20.39 20.92
CA MET A 75 -9.07 19.52 21.87
C MET A 75 -7.75 20.15 22.32
N SER A 76 -7.57 20.29 23.63
CA SER A 76 -6.32 20.78 24.22
C SER A 76 -5.12 19.92 23.81
N GLY A 77 -3.93 20.53 23.76
CA GLY A 77 -2.69 19.83 23.41
C GLY A 77 -2.45 18.58 24.25
N ARG A 78 -2.68 18.68 25.57
CA ARG A 78 -2.52 17.58 26.50
C ARG A 78 -3.51 16.44 26.23
N GLN A 79 -4.76 16.76 25.88
CA GLN A 79 -5.78 15.76 25.55
C GLN A 79 -5.46 15.04 24.23
N ARG A 80 -4.99 15.77 23.21
CA ARG A 80 -4.56 15.16 21.94
C ARG A 80 -3.38 14.22 22.13
N MET A 81 -2.40 14.59 22.97
CA MET A 81 -1.29 13.71 23.33
C MET A 81 -1.75 12.42 24.00
N ARG A 82 -2.69 12.49 24.95
CA ARG A 82 -3.27 11.29 25.59
C ARG A 82 -3.94 10.38 24.56
N MET A 83 -4.72 10.94 23.64
CA MET A 83 -5.37 10.18 22.57
C MET A 83 -4.34 9.44 21.69
N TYR A 84 -3.19 10.04 21.37
CA TYR A 84 -2.13 9.34 20.64
C TYR A 84 -1.55 8.16 21.44
N LEU A 85 -1.30 8.34 22.74
CA LEU A 85 -0.80 7.26 23.61
C LEU A 85 -1.83 6.14 23.83
N ASP A 86 -3.12 6.49 23.93
CA ASP A 86 -4.21 5.50 23.98
C ASP A 86 -4.20 4.66 22.68
N GLY A 87 -4.02 5.31 21.51
CA GLY A 87 -3.87 4.61 20.23
C GLY A 87 -2.65 3.70 20.17
N VAL A 88 -1.52 4.13 20.75
CA VAL A 88 -0.29 3.32 20.86
C VAL A 88 -0.54 2.05 21.68
N GLU A 89 -1.17 2.16 22.84
CA GLU A 89 -1.49 1.00 23.70
C GLU A 89 -2.42 0.01 23.00
N VAL A 90 -3.52 0.50 22.41
CA VAL A 90 -4.47 -0.34 21.67
C VAL A 90 -3.78 -1.08 20.51
N ALA A 91 -2.87 -0.42 19.79
CA ALA A 91 -2.13 -1.07 18.71
C ALA A 91 -1.15 -2.12 19.22
N LEU A 92 -0.43 -1.86 20.33
CA LEU A 92 0.47 -2.82 20.95
C LEU A 92 -0.28 -4.07 21.41
N ASP A 93 -1.42 -3.90 22.09
CA ASP A 93 -2.28 -5.00 22.53
C ASP A 93 -2.82 -5.79 21.34
N ARG A 94 -3.23 -5.10 20.26
CA ARG A 94 -3.71 -5.76 19.05
C ARG A 94 -2.63 -6.59 18.36
N ILE A 95 -1.41 -6.07 18.24
CA ILE A 95 -0.28 -6.81 17.68
C ILE A 95 0.06 -8.00 18.58
N ALA A 96 0.01 -7.83 19.90
CA ALA A 96 0.24 -8.93 20.85
C ALA A 96 -0.82 -10.04 20.74
N ALA A 97 -2.09 -9.68 20.60
CA ALA A 97 -3.16 -10.65 20.42
C ALA A 97 -3.02 -11.43 19.11
N LEU A 98 -2.69 -10.75 18.00
CA LEU A 98 -2.54 -11.38 16.70
C LEU A 98 -1.27 -12.25 16.58
N THR A 99 -0.19 -11.90 17.29
CA THR A 99 1.07 -12.67 17.25
C THR A 99 1.17 -13.74 18.34
N GLY A 100 0.40 -13.63 19.42
CA GLY A 100 0.41 -14.58 20.54
C GLY A 100 -0.35 -15.89 20.26
N GLN A 101 -1.23 -15.91 19.25
CA GLN A 101 -2.03 -17.10 18.92
C GLN A 101 -1.21 -18.24 18.28
N ASP A 102 -0.05 -17.92 17.68
CA ASP A 102 0.78 -18.91 16.99
C ASP A 102 1.63 -19.77 17.94
N GLY A 103 1.96 -19.28 19.14
CA GLY A 103 2.87 -19.96 20.07
C GLY A 103 2.23 -21.05 20.94
N THR A 104 0.96 -20.92 21.30
CA THR A 104 0.33 -21.78 22.32
C THR A 104 -0.27 -23.07 21.72
N GLY A 105 -0.54 -23.08 20.42
CA GLY A 105 -1.17 -24.23 19.73
C GLY A 105 -0.20 -25.37 19.36
N ALA A 106 1.10 -25.07 19.18
CA ALA A 106 2.07 -26.05 18.71
C ALA A 106 2.64 -26.93 19.83
N LEU A 107 2.78 -26.43 21.06
CA LEU A 107 3.39 -27.17 22.17
C LEU A 107 2.39 -28.02 22.96
N SER A 108 1.09 -27.72 22.92
CA SER A 108 0.11 -28.45 23.74
C SER A 108 -0.41 -29.76 23.14
N ARG A 109 0.06 -30.19 21.95
CA ARG A 109 -0.43 -31.39 21.26
C ARG A 109 0.54 -32.58 21.27
N GLN A 110 1.76 -32.43 21.80
CA GLN A 110 2.77 -33.48 21.76
C GLN A 110 2.96 -34.25 23.08
N ASP A 111 2.40 -33.78 24.20
CA ASP A 111 2.55 -34.44 25.52
C ASP A 111 1.37 -35.34 25.93
N GLY A 112 0.52 -35.71 24.97
CA GLY A 112 -0.56 -36.68 25.16
C GLY A 112 -0.12 -38.14 25.02
N ALA A 113 1.12 -38.50 25.36
CA ALA A 113 1.53 -39.91 25.39
C ALA A 113 2.74 -40.15 26.32
N GLY A 114 2.45 -40.15 27.62
CA GLY A 114 3.20 -40.95 28.59
C GLY A 114 4.17 -40.17 29.48
N ARG A 115 3.90 -40.17 30.78
CA ARG A 115 4.68 -40.96 31.76
C ARG A 115 4.35 -40.51 33.19
N LEU A 116 3.72 -41.43 33.92
CA LEU A 116 3.70 -41.50 35.38
C LEU A 116 5.14 -41.59 35.91
N THR A 117 5.47 -40.81 36.95
CA THR A 117 5.95 -41.24 38.29
C THR A 117 6.87 -40.20 38.97
N SER A 118 6.85 -40.21 40.31
CA SER A 118 7.82 -39.65 41.27
C SER A 118 7.73 -38.17 41.66
N GLN A 119 6.78 -37.93 42.57
CA GLN A 119 7.00 -37.44 43.94
C GLN A 119 8.41 -37.72 44.51
N ASP A 120 9.13 -36.67 44.97
CA ASP A 120 9.77 -36.57 46.32
C ASP A 120 10.60 -35.25 46.50
N GLY A 121 10.60 -34.68 47.71
CA GLY A 121 11.81 -34.07 48.30
C GLY A 121 12.08 -32.55 48.27
N SER A 122 11.57 -31.85 49.30
CA SER A 122 12.34 -30.97 50.23
C SER A 122 13.05 -29.66 49.80
N ARG A 123 12.53 -28.55 50.37
CA ARG A 123 13.20 -27.58 51.28
C ARG A 123 14.62 -27.07 50.93
N GLN A 124 14.78 -25.76 50.68
CA GLN A 124 15.64 -24.90 51.53
C GLN A 124 15.49 -23.40 51.27
N ASP A 125 15.44 -22.67 52.39
CA ASP A 125 15.48 -21.22 52.56
C ASP A 125 16.81 -20.61 52.08
N GLY A 126 16.73 -19.41 51.49
CA GLY A 126 17.89 -18.60 51.13
C GLY A 126 17.52 -17.15 50.90
N ALA A 127 17.52 -16.36 51.98
CA ALA A 127 17.43 -14.91 51.94
C ALA A 127 18.75 -14.32 51.40
N GLY A 128 18.72 -13.77 50.20
CA GLY A 128 19.82 -13.02 49.59
C GLY A 128 19.28 -11.74 48.97
N GLN A 129 19.46 -10.61 49.66
CA GLN A 129 19.34 -9.28 49.10
C GLN A 129 20.58 -9.00 48.24
N ASP A 130 20.45 -9.10 46.92
CA ASP A 130 21.43 -8.59 45.95
C ASP A 130 20.77 -7.47 45.14
N GLU A 131 20.81 -6.26 45.70
CA GLU A 131 20.61 -5.02 44.94
C GLU A 131 21.91 -4.68 44.21
N THR A 132 22.11 -5.21 42.99
CA THR A 132 22.89 -4.63 41.87
C THR A 132 23.12 -5.70 40.79
N GLY A 133 22.07 -6.06 40.06
CA GLY A 133 22.13 -6.94 38.89
C GLY A 133 21.87 -6.17 37.57
N PRO A 134 22.76 -6.22 36.57
CA PRO A 134 22.64 -5.50 35.31
C PRO A 134 21.65 -6.19 34.35
N LEU A 135 20.74 -5.41 33.75
CA LEU A 135 19.93 -5.79 32.58
C LEU A 135 19.28 -7.17 32.67
N ALA A 136 18.66 -7.49 33.82
CA ALA A 136 17.76 -8.62 33.91
C ALA A 136 16.70 -8.48 32.81
N ARG A 137 16.80 -9.39 31.84
CA ARG A 137 15.86 -9.65 30.74
C ARG A 137 14.42 -9.45 31.23
N ARG A 138 13.83 -8.29 30.95
CA ARG A 138 12.37 -8.10 30.95
C ARG A 138 11.82 -8.84 29.72
N ASP A 139 11.96 -10.15 29.69
CA ASP A 139 11.63 -10.98 28.53
C ASP A 139 10.13 -11.21 28.33
N GLY A 140 9.27 -10.51 29.07
CA GLY A 140 7.81 -10.67 28.95
C GLY A 140 6.98 -9.39 29.06
N ALA A 141 7.54 -8.27 29.53
CA ALA A 141 6.79 -7.03 29.62
C ALA A 141 6.90 -6.26 28.30
N GLY A 142 5.79 -6.14 27.56
CA GLY A 142 5.74 -5.32 26.35
C GLY A 142 6.05 -3.83 26.62
N PRO A 143 6.23 -3.02 25.56
CA PRO A 143 6.42 -1.58 25.69
C PRO A 143 5.28 -0.93 26.48
N CYS A 144 5.58 0.05 27.33
CA CYS A 144 4.61 0.67 28.22
C CYS A 144 4.64 2.20 28.10
N THR A 145 3.47 2.84 27.98
CA THR A 145 3.40 4.31 27.88
C THR A 145 3.39 5.04 29.23
N ALA A 146 3.44 4.31 30.35
CA ALA A 146 3.29 4.87 31.69
C ALA A 146 4.31 5.97 32.00
N ALA A 147 5.57 5.79 31.59
CA ALA A 147 6.63 6.79 31.75
C ALA A 147 6.29 8.10 31.01
N VAL A 148 5.86 8.01 29.75
CA VAL A 148 5.43 9.17 28.96
C VAL A 148 4.20 9.84 29.59
N ARG A 149 3.22 9.06 30.04
CA ARG A 149 2.01 9.58 30.74
C ARG A 149 2.34 10.27 32.06
N ALA A 150 3.37 9.83 32.77
CA ALA A 150 3.86 10.51 33.97
C ALA A 150 4.47 11.87 33.59
N ARG A 151 5.34 11.92 32.58
CA ARG A 151 5.92 13.18 32.07
C ARG A 151 4.87 14.17 31.60
N ILE A 152 3.84 13.74 30.88
CA ILE A 152 2.74 14.62 30.45
C ILE A 152 2.03 15.31 31.63
N ARG A 153 1.94 14.66 32.79
CA ARG A 153 1.33 15.25 34.00
C ARG A 153 2.24 16.29 34.64
N GLU A 154 3.55 16.10 34.54
CA GLU A 154 4.59 16.96 35.12
C GLU A 154 4.86 18.21 34.27
N VAL A 155 4.63 18.15 32.94
CA VAL A 155 4.88 19.29 32.04
C VAL A 155 4.07 20.52 32.46
N ALA A 156 4.77 21.53 32.96
CA ALA A 156 4.23 22.82 33.35
C ALA A 156 4.38 23.86 32.21
N PRO A 157 3.45 24.83 32.09
CA PRO A 157 3.60 25.94 31.15
C PRO A 157 4.91 26.70 31.34
N GLY A 158 5.55 27.07 30.23
CA GLY A 158 6.75 27.92 30.23
C GLY A 158 8.04 27.25 30.70
N ARG A 159 8.08 25.92 30.88
CA ARG A 159 9.29 25.17 31.23
C ARG A 159 9.79 24.29 30.07
N PRO A 160 10.76 24.76 29.27
CA PRO A 160 11.25 23.99 28.14
C PRO A 160 11.89 22.65 28.55
N ALA A 161 12.54 22.60 29.72
CA ALA A 161 13.15 21.38 30.24
C ALA A 161 12.15 20.22 30.44
N ASP A 162 10.88 20.52 30.75
CA ASP A 162 9.86 19.49 30.90
C ASP A 162 9.46 18.89 29.54
N VAL A 163 9.48 19.70 28.48
CA VAL A 163 9.24 19.24 27.10
C VAL A 163 10.39 18.37 26.62
N ASP A 164 11.64 18.73 26.91
CA ASP A 164 12.81 17.91 26.58
C ASP A 164 12.75 16.55 27.28
N ALA A 165 12.40 16.53 28.57
CA ALA A 165 12.21 15.28 29.30
C ALA A 165 11.08 14.41 28.73
N LEU A 166 10.00 15.03 28.22
CA LEU A 166 8.93 14.33 27.53
C LEU A 166 9.40 13.74 26.19
N LEU A 167 10.19 14.50 25.40
CA LEU A 167 10.74 14.03 24.14
C LEU A 167 11.70 12.85 24.34
N VAL A 168 12.54 12.90 25.37
CA VAL A 168 13.41 11.76 25.76
C VAL A 168 12.57 10.54 26.09
N ALA A 169 11.52 10.67 26.90
CA ALA A 169 10.64 9.55 27.23
C ALA A 169 9.91 8.97 26.01
N LEU A 170 9.53 9.81 25.04
CA LEU A 170 8.94 9.37 23.76
C LEU A 170 9.95 8.62 22.89
N ASP A 171 11.22 9.06 22.87
CA ASP A 171 12.29 8.40 22.12
C ASP A 171 12.65 7.04 22.75
N GLU A 172 12.73 6.95 24.07
CA GLU A 172 12.89 5.68 24.80
C GLU A 172 11.74 4.71 24.47
N LEU A 173 10.49 5.17 24.54
CA LEU A 173 9.33 4.37 24.15
C LEU A 173 9.41 3.91 22.69
N ASN A 174 9.82 4.79 21.76
CA ASN A 174 9.99 4.46 20.35
C ASN A 174 11.05 3.35 20.15
N VAL A 175 12.18 3.41 20.85
CA VAL A 175 13.22 2.38 20.81
C VAL A 175 12.70 1.05 21.35
N ASP A 176 11.96 1.07 22.46
CA ASP A 176 11.40 -0.14 23.06
C ASP A 176 10.32 -0.78 22.17
N VAL A 177 9.42 0.02 21.58
CA VAL A 177 8.42 -0.46 20.62
C VAL A 177 9.09 -1.08 19.40
N LEU A 178 10.11 -0.43 18.84
CA LEU A 178 10.84 -0.98 17.69
C LEU A 178 11.53 -2.30 18.02
N ARG A 179 12.25 -2.37 19.15
CA ARG A 179 12.95 -3.58 19.58
C ARG A 179 11.95 -4.72 19.78
N TRP A 180 10.83 -4.45 20.45
CA TRP A 180 9.77 -5.42 20.69
C TRP A 180 9.12 -5.89 19.38
N ALA A 181 8.80 -4.97 18.46
CA ALA A 181 8.18 -5.31 17.18
C ALA A 181 9.11 -6.18 16.31
N MET A 182 10.40 -5.84 16.24
CA MET A 182 11.42 -6.61 15.52
C MET A 182 11.63 -8.01 16.12
N ALA A 183 11.54 -8.14 17.45
CA ALA A 183 11.67 -9.43 18.13
C ALA A 183 10.45 -10.34 17.91
N ARG A 184 9.26 -9.76 17.70
CA ARG A 184 8.03 -10.50 17.36
C ARG A 184 8.05 -11.02 15.93
N ASP A 185 8.30 -10.13 14.97
CA ASP A 185 8.39 -10.47 13.56
C ASP A 185 9.11 -9.33 12.80
N HIS A 186 10.02 -9.69 11.89
CA HIS A 186 10.80 -8.71 11.14
C HIS A 186 9.94 -7.75 10.29
N ARG A 187 8.89 -8.25 9.63
CA ARG A 187 7.97 -7.44 8.81
C ARG A 187 7.15 -6.49 9.67
N ILE A 188 6.73 -6.90 10.86
CA ILE A 188 6.06 -6.01 11.84
C ILE A 188 6.99 -4.85 12.22
N GLY A 189 8.25 -5.14 12.56
CA GLY A 189 9.26 -4.13 12.85
C GLY A 189 9.53 -3.17 11.68
N LEU A 190 9.64 -3.69 10.45
CA LEU A 190 9.77 -2.88 9.23
C LEU A 190 8.56 -1.98 8.99
N ALA A 191 7.35 -2.51 9.18
CA ALA A 191 6.12 -1.75 9.00
C ALA A 191 6.00 -0.58 9.99
N TYR A 192 6.39 -0.81 11.25
CA TYR A 192 6.52 0.25 12.25
C TYR A 192 7.52 1.33 11.82
N ARG A 193 8.73 0.94 11.38
CA ARG A 193 9.75 1.89 10.90
C ARG A 193 9.27 2.69 9.70
N LEU A 194 8.59 2.04 8.76
CA LEU A 194 7.99 2.68 7.59
C LEU A 194 6.96 3.72 8.02
N GLY A 195 6.01 3.35 8.87
CA GLY A 195 4.99 4.28 9.38
C GLY A 195 5.59 5.50 10.08
N ARG A 196 6.54 5.29 11.01
CA ARG A 196 7.23 6.35 11.75
C ARG A 196 8.02 7.27 10.83
N SER A 197 8.82 6.69 9.93
CA SER A 197 9.71 7.44 9.04
C SER A 197 8.97 8.18 7.94
N LEU A 198 7.87 7.61 7.44
CA LEU A 198 7.01 8.26 6.47
C LEU A 198 6.29 9.46 7.11
N ALA A 199 5.74 9.28 8.32
CA ALA A 199 5.17 10.38 9.10
C ALA A 199 6.21 11.48 9.37
N ASP A 200 7.43 11.13 9.77
CA ASP A 200 8.53 12.11 9.89
C ASP A 200 8.84 12.85 8.59
N THR A 201 8.66 12.21 7.45
CA THR A 201 8.95 12.84 6.17
C THR A 201 7.91 13.92 5.84
N VAL A 202 6.65 13.72 6.26
CA VAL A 202 5.52 14.58 5.89
C VAL A 202 5.08 15.56 6.98
N ARG A 203 5.44 15.32 8.24
CA ARG A 203 5.02 16.17 9.36
C ARG A 203 5.99 17.33 9.55
N ARG A 204 5.49 18.56 9.43
CA ARG A 204 6.21 19.81 9.72
C ARG A 204 7.56 19.89 9.01
N CYS A 205 7.50 20.02 7.69
CA CYS A 205 8.61 20.51 6.90
C CYS A 205 8.40 22.01 6.75
N ASP A 206 9.38 22.82 7.13
CA ASP A 206 9.54 24.12 6.49
C ASP A 206 10.24 23.90 5.13
N ALA A 207 10.33 24.96 4.32
CA ALA A 207 10.95 24.88 3.00
C ALA A 207 12.40 24.38 3.06
N GLU A 208 13.16 24.77 4.09
CA GLU A 208 14.57 24.40 4.26
C GLU A 208 14.75 22.92 4.63
N GLN A 209 13.94 22.41 5.55
CA GLN A 209 13.97 21.02 5.99
C GLN A 209 13.43 20.08 4.91
N LEU A 210 12.54 20.55 4.03
CA LEU A 210 11.96 19.72 2.97
C LEU A 210 13.05 19.14 2.06
N ALA A 211 14.00 19.96 1.61
CA ALA A 211 15.11 19.52 0.77
C ALA A 211 15.98 18.48 1.48
N TYR A 212 16.30 18.70 2.76
CA TYR A 212 17.09 17.76 3.57
C TYR A 212 16.38 16.41 3.75
N ARG A 213 15.08 16.39 4.06
CA ARG A 213 14.33 15.16 4.31
C ARG A 213 14.18 14.29 3.05
N PHE A 214 14.08 14.90 1.88
CA PHE A 214 14.10 14.21 0.58
C PHE A 214 15.52 13.98 0.01
N GLY A 215 16.57 14.27 0.80
CA GLY A 215 17.98 14.12 0.44
C GLY A 215 18.55 12.70 0.55
N GLY A 216 17.77 11.69 0.94
CA GLY A 216 18.27 10.31 1.05
C GLY A 216 17.29 9.31 1.65
N ARG A 217 16.48 9.74 2.63
CA ARG A 217 15.53 8.89 3.37
C ARG A 217 14.54 8.16 2.47
N GLN A 218 14.16 8.75 1.33
CA GLN A 218 13.27 8.15 0.35
C GLN A 218 13.75 6.80 -0.18
N HIS A 219 15.06 6.55 -0.25
CA HIS A 219 15.58 5.26 -0.72
C HIS A 219 15.23 4.13 0.24
N GLU A 220 15.40 4.36 1.54
CA GLU A 220 15.00 3.41 2.59
C GLU A 220 13.49 3.21 2.62
N LEU A 221 12.69 4.28 2.54
CA LEU A 221 11.23 4.16 2.49
C LEU A 221 10.77 3.30 1.31
N ARG A 222 11.33 3.51 0.11
CA ARG A 222 11.01 2.72 -1.09
C ARG A 222 11.42 1.26 -0.93
N ARG A 223 12.57 1.01 -0.32
CA ARG A 223 13.05 -0.35 -0.02
C ARG A 223 12.11 -1.08 0.93
N TRP A 224 11.72 -0.46 2.05
CA TRP A 224 10.77 -1.07 2.99
C TRP A 224 9.39 -1.29 2.37
N LEU A 225 8.93 -0.38 1.49
CA LEU A 225 7.71 -0.58 0.72
C LEU A 225 7.78 -1.81 -0.19
N ASP A 226 8.94 -2.08 -0.80
CA ASP A 226 9.14 -3.25 -1.65
C ASP A 226 9.17 -4.55 -0.83
N GLU A 227 9.87 -4.54 0.31
CA GLU A 227 9.93 -5.66 1.24
C GLU A 227 8.54 -6.00 1.83
N LEU A 228 7.69 -4.99 2.06
CA LEU A 228 6.34 -5.16 2.60
C LEU A 228 5.24 -5.31 1.53
N ALA A 229 5.57 -5.23 0.24
CA ALA A 229 4.58 -5.18 -0.84
C ALA A 229 3.63 -6.40 -0.87
N GLY A 230 4.12 -7.58 -0.47
CA GLY A 230 3.32 -8.81 -0.44
C GLY A 230 2.31 -8.90 0.70
N VAL A 231 2.54 -8.16 1.80
CA VAL A 231 1.72 -8.21 3.02
C VAL A 231 0.83 -6.98 3.19
N LEU A 232 1.17 -5.87 2.54
CA LEU A 232 0.35 -4.66 2.50
C LEU A 232 -0.93 -4.85 1.65
N PRO A 233 -1.92 -3.95 1.77
CA PRO A 233 -3.08 -3.95 0.89
C PRO A 233 -2.68 -3.92 -0.59
N PRO A 234 -3.42 -4.60 -1.49
CA PRO A 234 -3.10 -4.65 -2.91
C PRO A 234 -2.87 -3.25 -3.52
N TYR A 235 -1.89 -3.14 -4.41
CA TYR A 235 -1.48 -1.89 -5.08
C TYR A 235 -0.91 -0.78 -4.17
N SER A 236 -1.10 -0.83 -2.85
CA SER A 236 -0.72 0.27 -1.95
C SER A 236 0.77 0.61 -2.00
N ALA A 237 1.64 -0.39 -1.83
CA ALA A 237 3.10 -0.22 -1.87
C ALA A 237 3.62 0.37 -3.19
N PRO A 238 3.35 -0.23 -4.37
CA PRO A 238 3.88 0.30 -5.62
C PRO A 238 3.32 1.69 -5.98
N VAL A 239 2.06 1.99 -5.62
CA VAL A 239 1.43 3.30 -5.84
C VAL A 239 2.09 4.38 -4.99
N VAL A 240 2.25 4.14 -3.68
CA VAL A 240 2.91 5.10 -2.78
C VAL A 240 4.38 5.27 -3.13
N ARG A 241 5.07 4.19 -3.54
CA ARG A 241 6.46 4.25 -4.02
C ARG A 241 6.60 5.17 -5.24
N HIS A 242 5.68 5.10 -6.19
CA HIS A 242 5.70 5.96 -7.38
C HIS A 242 5.37 7.42 -7.02
N SER A 243 4.36 7.64 -6.18
CA SER A 243 4.03 8.97 -5.65
C SER A 243 5.21 9.60 -4.91
N LEU A 244 5.90 8.84 -4.03
CA LEU A 244 7.09 9.31 -3.30
C LEU A 244 8.23 9.67 -4.25
N ALA A 245 8.42 8.93 -5.34
CA ALA A 245 9.40 9.26 -6.38
C ALA A 245 9.05 10.57 -7.09
N ARG A 246 7.77 10.80 -7.43
CA ARG A 246 7.29 12.06 -8.03
C ARG A 246 7.54 13.24 -7.09
N TRP A 247 7.20 13.11 -5.81
CA TRP A 247 7.47 14.13 -4.78
C TRP A 247 8.97 14.41 -4.63
N THR A 248 9.81 13.37 -4.65
CA THR A 248 11.27 13.54 -4.59
C THR A 248 11.78 14.37 -5.79
N THR A 249 11.29 14.08 -7.00
CA THR A 249 11.67 14.82 -8.20
C THR A 249 11.21 16.28 -8.12
N ALA A 250 9.97 16.53 -7.69
CA ALA A 250 9.44 17.89 -7.54
C ALA A 250 10.22 18.70 -6.50
N VAL A 251 10.50 18.12 -5.32
CA VAL A 251 11.30 18.80 -4.29
C VAL A 251 12.70 19.13 -4.79
N ARG A 252 13.35 18.21 -5.53
CA ARG A 252 14.67 18.46 -6.13
C ARG A 252 14.63 19.57 -7.19
N ALA A 253 13.63 19.57 -8.06
CA ALA A 253 13.45 20.61 -9.08
C ALA A 253 13.20 21.99 -8.43
N ALA A 254 12.32 22.06 -7.44
CA ALA A 254 12.06 23.27 -6.67
C ALA A 254 13.32 23.77 -5.94
N THR A 255 14.10 22.86 -5.34
CA THR A 255 15.37 23.21 -4.67
C THR A 255 16.42 23.73 -5.67
N ALA A 256 16.40 23.24 -6.91
CA ALA A 256 17.25 23.73 -7.99
C ALA A 256 16.76 25.06 -8.60
N GLY A 257 15.62 25.59 -8.15
CA GLY A 257 15.04 26.83 -8.65
C GLY A 257 14.33 26.69 -10.00
N ASP A 258 13.83 25.49 -10.35
CA ASP A 258 13.08 25.28 -11.58
C ASP A 258 11.79 26.12 -11.58
N PRO A 259 11.63 27.10 -12.48
CA PRO A 259 10.42 27.90 -12.55
C PRO A 259 9.20 27.08 -13.00
N ALA A 260 9.35 25.91 -13.60
CA ALA A 260 8.20 25.08 -13.95
C ALA A 260 7.56 24.40 -12.72
N GLU A 261 8.27 24.32 -11.60
CA GLU A 261 7.84 23.58 -10.41
C GLU A 261 7.18 24.50 -9.35
N ALA A 262 6.50 23.89 -8.37
CA ALA A 262 5.95 24.59 -7.22
C ALA A 262 7.05 25.16 -6.31
N GLU A 263 6.74 26.26 -5.61
CA GLU A 263 7.63 26.81 -4.58
C GLU A 263 7.73 25.82 -3.39
N LEU A 264 8.90 25.75 -2.74
CA LEU A 264 9.14 24.82 -1.62
C LEU A 264 8.14 25.02 -0.46
N GLY A 265 7.67 26.25 -0.24
CA GLY A 265 6.64 26.54 0.78
C GLY A 265 5.29 25.91 0.45
N ASP A 266 4.86 25.98 -0.81
CA ASP A 266 3.59 25.39 -1.27
C ASP A 266 3.68 23.86 -1.26
N LEU A 267 4.82 23.30 -1.66
CA LEU A 267 5.10 21.86 -1.53
C LEU A 267 5.05 21.42 -0.07
N ALA A 268 5.61 22.20 0.85
CA ALA A 268 5.64 21.88 2.27
C ALA A 268 4.25 21.91 2.91
N GLU A 269 3.39 22.88 2.55
CA GLU A 269 2.00 22.95 3.04
C GLU A 269 1.21 21.69 2.62
N GLU A 270 1.32 21.31 1.36
CA GLU A 270 0.52 20.24 0.75
C GLU A 270 1.08 18.83 1.02
N LEU A 271 2.37 18.72 1.39
CA LEU A 271 2.98 17.45 1.77
C LEU A 271 2.30 16.82 3.00
N ARG A 272 1.73 17.65 3.89
CA ARG A 272 0.98 17.14 5.04
C ARG A 272 -0.25 16.35 4.60
N ASP A 273 -1.01 16.91 3.67
CA ASP A 273 -2.22 16.31 3.11
C ASP A 273 -1.86 15.07 2.28
N GLN A 274 -0.76 15.14 1.53
CA GLN A 274 -0.19 13.98 0.86
C GLN A 274 0.14 12.82 1.82
N GLY A 275 0.72 13.14 2.98
CA GLY A 275 1.02 12.16 4.01
C GLY A 275 -0.22 11.40 4.49
N ASP A 276 -1.33 12.11 4.69
CA ASP A 276 -2.58 11.48 5.11
C ASP A 276 -3.17 10.57 4.02
N VAL A 277 -3.03 10.94 2.74
CA VAL A 277 -3.37 10.08 1.59
C VAL A 277 -2.50 8.81 1.59
N TRP A 278 -1.18 8.94 1.72
CA TRP A 278 -0.27 7.79 1.76
C TRP A 278 -0.61 6.84 2.92
N ARG A 279 -0.85 7.37 4.12
CA ARG A 279 -1.29 6.57 5.26
C ARG A 279 -2.60 5.84 4.97
N SER A 280 -3.58 6.52 4.39
CA SER A 280 -4.88 5.92 4.07
C SER A 280 -4.72 4.76 3.08
N VAL A 281 -3.89 4.93 2.05
CA VAL A 281 -3.59 3.89 1.06
C VAL A 281 -2.85 2.69 1.68
N LEU A 282 -1.78 2.94 2.44
CA LEU A 282 -0.98 1.86 3.05
C LEU A 282 -1.73 1.08 4.13
N THR A 283 -2.72 1.70 4.78
CA THR A 283 -3.53 1.06 5.80
C THR A 283 -4.86 0.52 5.29
N GLY A 284 -5.10 0.60 3.98
CA GLY A 284 -6.31 0.11 3.33
C GLY A 284 -7.58 0.95 3.57
N GLY A 285 -7.46 2.14 4.17
CA GLY A 285 -8.57 3.08 4.32
C GLY A 285 -8.97 3.75 3.00
N LEU A 286 -8.07 3.78 2.03
CA LEU A 286 -8.32 4.23 0.66
C LEU A 286 -7.75 3.21 -0.32
N HIS A 287 -8.62 2.49 -1.03
CA HIS A 287 -8.15 1.56 -2.04
C HIS A 287 -7.79 2.33 -3.33
N PRO A 288 -6.56 2.25 -3.88
CA PRO A 288 -6.14 3.11 -5.00
C PRO A 288 -7.00 2.97 -6.27
N ARG A 289 -7.63 1.82 -6.50
CA ARG A 289 -8.57 1.61 -7.62
C ARG A 289 -9.80 2.49 -7.54
N ASP A 290 -10.24 2.85 -6.34
CA ASP A 290 -11.46 3.63 -6.13
C ASP A 290 -11.27 5.10 -6.55
N LEU A 291 -10.02 5.51 -6.78
CA LEU A 291 -9.67 6.83 -7.30
C LEU A 291 -9.69 6.91 -8.84
N LEU A 292 -9.79 5.76 -9.53
CA LEU A 292 -9.81 5.70 -10.98
C LEU A 292 -11.24 5.87 -11.48
N ASP A 293 -11.43 6.80 -12.42
CA ASP A 293 -12.65 6.92 -13.20
C ASP A 293 -12.51 6.29 -14.60
N GLU A 294 -13.59 6.29 -15.38
CA GLU A 294 -13.61 5.79 -16.76
C GLU A 294 -12.55 6.44 -17.66
N GLY A 295 -12.25 7.73 -17.44
CA GLY A 295 -11.23 8.46 -18.17
C GLY A 295 -9.83 7.90 -17.96
N HIS A 296 -9.50 7.51 -16.72
CA HIS A 296 -8.21 6.88 -16.41
C HIS A 296 -8.07 5.51 -17.11
N TYR A 297 -9.14 4.71 -17.15
CA TYR A 297 -9.12 3.44 -17.88
C TYR A 297 -8.93 3.64 -19.39
N ALA A 298 -9.51 4.69 -19.97
CA ALA A 298 -9.28 5.05 -21.37
C ALA A 298 -7.81 5.44 -21.64
N VAL A 299 -7.17 6.16 -20.71
CA VAL A 299 -5.75 6.49 -20.79
C VAL A 299 -4.88 5.24 -20.71
N VAL A 300 -5.17 4.32 -19.78
CA VAL A 300 -4.46 3.03 -19.68
C VAL A 300 -4.58 2.25 -20.99
N ALA A 301 -5.79 2.13 -21.54
CA ALA A 301 -6.01 1.43 -22.81
C ALA A 301 -5.21 2.07 -23.96
N ARG A 302 -5.23 3.40 -24.06
CA ARG A 302 -4.47 4.14 -25.08
C ARG A 302 -2.96 3.94 -24.93
N ASN A 303 -2.44 4.03 -23.71
CA ASN A 303 -1.00 3.90 -23.46
C ASN A 303 -0.52 2.47 -23.72
N LEU A 304 -1.32 1.45 -23.39
CA LEU A 304 -1.04 0.06 -23.76
C LEU A 304 -0.97 -0.11 -25.29
N ILE A 305 -1.90 0.50 -26.05
CA ILE A 305 -1.88 0.45 -27.52
C ILE A 305 -0.65 1.14 -28.11
N ILE A 306 -0.28 2.32 -27.59
CA ILE A 306 0.88 3.09 -28.09
C ILE A 306 2.18 2.37 -27.77
N ARG A 307 2.36 1.96 -26.52
CA ARG A 307 3.59 1.35 -26.03
C ARG A 307 3.86 0.01 -26.70
N ASP A 308 2.80 -0.70 -27.04
CA ASP A 308 2.89 -2.04 -27.57
C ASP A 308 2.48 -2.17 -29.04
N ARG A 309 2.73 -1.10 -29.82
CA ARG A 309 2.46 -1.12 -31.28
C ARG A 309 3.07 -2.35 -31.97
N ARG A 310 4.20 -2.86 -31.48
CA ARG A 310 4.87 -4.04 -32.06
C ARG A 310 4.13 -5.32 -31.73
N LEU A 311 3.72 -5.57 -30.48
CA LEU A 311 2.93 -6.75 -30.16
C LEU A 311 1.50 -6.64 -30.69
N VAL A 312 0.91 -5.45 -30.78
CA VAL A 312 -0.38 -5.24 -31.45
C VAL A 312 -0.25 -5.53 -32.95
N VAL A 313 0.81 -5.07 -33.63
CA VAL A 313 1.04 -5.38 -35.05
C VAL A 313 1.38 -6.85 -35.26
N GLN A 314 2.07 -7.49 -34.32
CA GLN A 314 2.47 -8.90 -34.41
C GLN A 314 1.31 -9.84 -34.06
N ALA A 315 0.47 -9.49 -33.09
CA ALA A 315 -0.80 -10.16 -32.79
C ALA A 315 -1.82 -9.92 -33.90
N ALA A 316 -1.92 -8.71 -34.45
CA ALA A 316 -2.74 -8.45 -35.63
C ALA A 316 -2.23 -9.28 -36.82
N ARG A 317 -0.91 -9.33 -37.10
CA ARG A 317 -0.40 -10.21 -38.17
C ARG A 317 -0.63 -11.70 -37.89
N GLY A 318 -0.47 -12.14 -36.64
CA GLY A 318 -0.61 -13.54 -36.24
C GLY A 318 -2.04 -14.03 -36.14
N ILE A 319 -3.01 -13.16 -35.85
CA ILE A 319 -4.45 -13.48 -35.75
C ILE A 319 -5.17 -13.11 -37.05
N CYS A 320 -4.92 -11.92 -37.61
CA CYS A 320 -5.51 -11.53 -38.89
C CYS A 320 -4.91 -12.34 -40.04
N GLY A 321 -3.63 -12.66 -40.07
CA GLY A 321 -3.04 -13.48 -41.14
C GLY A 321 -3.80 -14.79 -41.41
N PRO A 322 -3.89 -15.71 -40.45
CA PRO A 322 -4.55 -17.00 -40.64
C PRO A 322 -6.09 -16.95 -40.61
N VAL A 323 -6.72 -15.82 -40.24
CA VAL A 323 -8.19 -15.69 -40.25
C VAL A 323 -8.68 -14.85 -41.43
N LEU A 324 -8.12 -13.66 -41.64
CA LEU A 324 -8.48 -12.77 -42.75
C LEU A 324 -8.05 -13.34 -44.10
N VAL A 325 -6.90 -14.03 -44.22
CA VAL A 325 -6.49 -14.62 -45.50
C VAL A 325 -7.48 -15.69 -45.97
N PRO A 326 -7.82 -16.74 -45.20
CA PRO A 326 -8.81 -17.71 -45.65
C PRO A 326 -10.20 -17.11 -45.77
N LEU A 327 -10.59 -16.14 -44.92
CA LEU A 327 -11.86 -15.42 -45.10
C LEU A 327 -11.89 -14.69 -46.45
N LEU A 328 -10.82 -14.00 -46.81
CA LEU A 328 -10.68 -13.30 -48.09
C LEU A 328 -10.66 -14.27 -49.26
N VAL A 329 -9.98 -15.42 -49.12
CA VAL A 329 -9.97 -16.50 -50.12
C VAL A 329 -11.37 -17.09 -50.31
N ILE A 330 -12.12 -17.34 -49.22
CA ILE A 330 -13.51 -17.80 -49.27
C ILE A 330 -14.40 -16.74 -49.94
N LEU A 331 -14.25 -15.47 -49.57
CA LEU A 331 -14.99 -14.36 -50.18
C LEU A 331 -14.72 -14.28 -51.68
N LEU A 332 -13.44 -14.36 -52.10
CA LEU A 332 -13.03 -14.36 -53.51
C LEU A 332 -13.56 -15.60 -54.25
N ALA A 333 -13.55 -16.77 -53.62
CA ALA A 333 -14.12 -17.98 -54.20
C ALA A 333 -15.65 -17.86 -54.39
N VAL A 334 -16.37 -17.31 -53.41
CA VAL A 334 -17.81 -17.03 -53.51
C VAL A 334 -18.12 -16.03 -54.63
N VAL A 335 -17.33 -14.96 -54.74
CA VAL A 335 -17.47 -13.96 -55.82
C VAL A 335 -17.17 -14.60 -57.17
N GLY A 336 -16.11 -15.38 -57.30
CA GLY A 336 -15.74 -16.08 -58.54
C GLY A 336 -16.80 -17.08 -59.01
N VAL A 337 -17.35 -17.88 -58.10
CA VAL A 337 -18.48 -18.79 -58.39
C VAL A 337 -19.74 -18.01 -58.77
N SER A 338 -19.98 -16.86 -58.13
CA SER A 338 -21.13 -16.01 -58.44
C SER A 338 -21.04 -15.39 -59.84
N VAL A 339 -19.84 -14.96 -60.26
CA VAL A 339 -19.59 -14.44 -61.62
C VAL A 339 -19.71 -15.56 -62.66
N ALA A 340 -19.20 -16.76 -62.38
CA ALA A 340 -19.32 -17.92 -63.27
C ALA A 340 -20.77 -18.45 -63.38
N ALA A 341 -21.57 -18.32 -62.32
CA ALA A 341 -22.96 -18.78 -62.28
C ALA A 341 -23.98 -17.76 -62.84
N ALA A 342 -23.54 -16.59 -63.31
CA ALA A 342 -24.40 -15.53 -63.87
C ALA A 342 -25.11 -15.88 -65.19
N ALA A 343 -25.15 -17.16 -65.58
CA ALA A 343 -25.97 -17.69 -66.67
C ALA A 343 -27.42 -18.07 -66.25
N GLY A 344 -27.91 -17.65 -65.07
CA GLY A 344 -29.30 -17.94 -64.65
C GLY A 344 -29.80 -17.05 -63.50
N SER A 345 -31.13 -17.00 -63.33
CA SER A 345 -31.86 -15.86 -62.74
C SER A 345 -31.48 -15.42 -61.31
N PRO A 346 -31.59 -14.11 -61.00
CA PRO A 346 -30.81 -13.46 -59.93
C PRO A 346 -31.46 -13.44 -58.53
N ALA A 347 -32.78 -13.62 -58.41
CA ALA A 347 -33.50 -13.24 -57.19
C ALA A 347 -33.47 -14.28 -56.05
N ALA A 348 -33.28 -15.57 -56.34
CA ALA A 348 -33.35 -16.63 -55.31
C ALA A 348 -32.00 -16.95 -54.65
N ARG A 349 -30.87 -16.53 -55.24
CA ARG A 349 -29.52 -16.97 -54.82
C ARG A 349 -28.90 -16.10 -53.73
N VAL A 350 -29.35 -14.86 -53.59
CA VAL A 350 -28.80 -13.90 -52.62
C VAL A 350 -29.19 -14.25 -51.17
N GLY A 351 -30.38 -14.83 -50.96
CA GLY A 351 -30.88 -15.15 -49.61
C GLY A 351 -30.16 -16.31 -48.91
N VAL A 352 -29.78 -17.36 -49.65
CA VAL A 352 -29.18 -18.58 -49.07
C VAL A 352 -27.68 -18.39 -48.78
N ALA A 353 -26.97 -17.62 -49.62
CA ALA A 353 -25.55 -17.32 -49.42
C ALA A 353 -25.29 -16.40 -48.21
N LEU A 354 -26.17 -15.43 -47.94
CA LEU A 354 -26.03 -14.50 -46.82
C LEU A 354 -26.33 -15.16 -45.46
N LEU A 355 -27.29 -16.08 -45.40
CA LEU A 355 -27.63 -16.80 -44.16
C LEU A 355 -26.57 -17.84 -43.75
N GLY A 356 -25.94 -18.53 -44.72
CA GLY A 356 -24.86 -19.50 -44.45
C GLY A 356 -23.55 -18.84 -44.00
N LEU A 357 -23.20 -17.68 -44.57
CA LEU A 357 -22.00 -16.93 -44.20
C LEU A 357 -22.09 -16.32 -42.79
N GLY A 358 -23.27 -15.84 -42.38
CA GLY A 358 -23.47 -15.26 -41.04
C GLY A 358 -23.30 -16.29 -39.91
N ALA A 359 -23.81 -17.51 -40.09
CA ALA A 359 -23.71 -18.56 -39.07
C ALA A 359 -22.30 -19.15 -38.95
N GLY A 360 -21.59 -19.34 -40.07
CA GLY A 360 -20.22 -19.86 -40.07
C GLY A 360 -19.19 -18.88 -39.48
N LEU A 361 -19.34 -17.59 -39.76
CA LEU A 361 -18.48 -16.54 -39.20
C LEU A 361 -18.64 -16.39 -37.68
N ALA A 362 -19.88 -16.47 -37.18
CA ALA A 362 -20.13 -16.37 -35.74
C ALA A 362 -19.53 -17.57 -34.96
N ALA A 363 -19.63 -18.78 -35.50
CA ALA A 363 -19.08 -19.99 -34.88
C ALA A 363 -17.54 -20.02 -34.92
N GLY A 364 -16.95 -19.67 -36.08
CA GLY A 364 -15.50 -19.59 -36.23
C GLY A 364 -14.87 -18.49 -35.37
N TRP A 365 -15.52 -17.33 -35.26
CA TRP A 365 -15.06 -16.25 -34.40
C TRP A 365 -15.03 -16.67 -32.92
N ARG A 366 -16.07 -17.38 -32.44
CA ARG A 366 -16.16 -17.81 -31.05
C ARG A 366 -15.12 -18.86 -30.66
N ALA A 367 -14.72 -19.72 -31.60
CA ALA A 367 -13.70 -20.75 -31.37
C ALA A 367 -12.26 -20.18 -31.33
N ILE A 368 -11.98 -19.13 -32.11
CA ILE A 368 -10.63 -18.57 -32.25
C ILE A 368 -10.39 -17.43 -31.24
N SER A 369 -11.42 -16.65 -30.91
CA SER A 369 -11.29 -15.47 -30.05
C SER A 369 -11.01 -15.83 -28.57
N GLY A 370 -11.60 -16.90 -28.04
CA GLY A 370 -11.47 -17.25 -26.61
C GLY A 370 -10.02 -17.48 -26.17
N PRO A 371 -9.28 -18.42 -26.77
CA PRO A 371 -7.90 -18.73 -26.39
C PRO A 371 -6.93 -17.60 -26.73
N ALA A 372 -7.11 -16.93 -27.87
CA ALA A 372 -6.24 -15.82 -28.28
C ALA A 372 -6.38 -14.61 -27.35
N LEU A 373 -7.59 -14.31 -26.87
CA LEU A 373 -7.84 -13.25 -25.89
C LEU A 373 -7.34 -13.61 -24.49
N GLN A 374 -7.37 -14.89 -24.09
CA GLN A 374 -6.77 -15.33 -22.83
C GLN A 374 -5.24 -15.20 -22.84
N VAL A 375 -4.57 -15.69 -23.88
CA VAL A 375 -3.10 -15.60 -24.00
C VAL A 375 -2.65 -14.14 -24.13
N ALA A 376 -3.35 -13.32 -24.92
CA ALA A 376 -3.09 -11.89 -24.99
C ALA A 376 -3.34 -11.20 -23.63
N GLY A 377 -4.36 -11.63 -22.89
CA GLY A 377 -4.66 -11.13 -21.55
C GLY A 377 -3.58 -11.47 -20.53
N GLU A 378 -2.98 -12.66 -20.58
CA GLU A 378 -1.91 -13.07 -19.69
C GLU A 378 -0.59 -12.36 -19.98
N VAL A 379 -0.21 -12.24 -21.26
CA VAL A 379 1.01 -11.52 -21.68
C VAL A 379 0.92 -10.02 -21.39
N ASN A 380 -0.26 -9.43 -21.54
CA ASN A 380 -0.47 -8.01 -21.30
C ASN A 380 -0.76 -7.67 -19.83
N ARG A 381 -1.00 -8.67 -18.98
CA ARG A 381 -1.27 -8.49 -17.55
C ARG A 381 -0.20 -7.66 -16.82
N PRO A 382 1.12 -7.95 -16.93
CA PRO A 382 2.13 -7.15 -16.24
C PRO A 382 2.18 -5.70 -16.74
N LEU A 383 2.00 -5.47 -18.05
CA LEU A 383 1.96 -4.13 -18.63
C LEU A 383 0.75 -3.36 -18.13
N LEU A 384 -0.44 -3.97 -18.18
CA LEU A 384 -1.67 -3.41 -17.64
C LEU A 384 -1.50 -3.06 -16.16
N HIS A 385 -0.91 -3.95 -15.35
CA HIS A 385 -0.67 -3.68 -13.94
C HIS A 385 0.28 -2.50 -13.74
N SER A 386 1.35 -2.41 -14.54
CA SER A 386 2.28 -1.29 -14.46
C SER A 386 1.62 0.05 -14.80
N GLU A 387 0.76 0.08 -15.82
CA GLU A 387 0.09 1.29 -16.27
C GLU A 387 -1.02 1.71 -15.30
N LEU A 388 -1.76 0.74 -14.74
CA LEU A 388 -2.72 0.97 -13.66
C LEU A 388 -2.04 1.58 -12.43
N VAL A 389 -0.86 1.08 -12.05
CA VAL A 389 -0.09 1.64 -10.93
C VAL A 389 0.31 3.09 -11.20
N VAL A 390 0.73 3.43 -12.41
CA VAL A 390 1.04 4.81 -12.80
C VAL A 390 -0.18 5.72 -12.63
N GLN A 391 -1.32 5.33 -13.20
CA GLN A 391 -2.55 6.14 -13.08
C GLN A 391 -3.05 6.27 -11.64
N MET A 392 -2.98 5.19 -10.86
CA MET A 392 -3.31 5.25 -9.43
C MET A 392 -2.37 6.17 -8.66
N ALA A 393 -1.07 6.14 -8.98
CA ALA A 393 -0.09 7.01 -8.36
C ALA A 393 -0.29 8.48 -8.75
N ASP A 394 -0.76 8.74 -9.97
CA ASP A 394 -1.15 10.08 -10.41
C ASP A 394 -2.34 10.58 -9.59
N CYS A 395 -3.38 9.77 -9.42
CA CYS A 395 -4.52 10.12 -8.56
C CYS A 395 -4.12 10.32 -7.08
N VAL A 396 -3.23 9.49 -6.55
CA VAL A 396 -2.71 9.63 -5.17
C VAL A 396 -1.84 10.88 -5.00
N SER A 397 -1.26 11.40 -6.08
CA SER A 397 -0.39 12.57 -6.07
C SER A 397 -1.14 13.89 -6.37
N ARG A 398 -2.47 13.91 -6.34
CA ARG A 398 -3.28 15.14 -6.50
C ARG A 398 -2.83 16.31 -5.60
N PRO A 399 -2.44 16.09 -4.33
CA PRO A 399 -1.82 17.13 -3.51
C PRO A 399 -0.66 17.83 -4.23
N LEU A 400 0.27 17.10 -4.83
CA LEU A 400 1.39 17.70 -5.58
C LEU A 400 0.94 18.64 -6.70
N ASP A 401 -0.11 18.24 -7.43
CA ASP A 401 -0.65 19.04 -8.54
C ASP A 401 -1.42 20.28 -8.03
N ALA A 402 -2.01 20.20 -6.82
CA ALA A 402 -2.60 21.35 -6.14
C ALA A 402 -1.52 22.38 -5.74
N ALA A 403 -0.39 21.93 -5.19
CA ALA A 403 0.75 22.80 -4.86
C ALA A 403 1.27 23.55 -6.11
N ARG A 404 1.44 22.84 -7.24
CA ARG A 404 1.83 23.43 -8.52
C ARG A 404 0.85 24.48 -9.01
N THR A 405 -0.44 24.19 -8.92
CA THR A 405 -1.51 25.11 -9.34
C THR A 405 -1.53 26.37 -8.48
N ALA A 406 -1.35 26.22 -7.16
CA ALA A 406 -1.28 27.33 -6.22
C ALA A 406 -0.07 28.25 -6.52
N SER A 407 1.13 27.67 -6.68
CA SER A 407 2.34 28.45 -7.03
C SER A 407 2.18 29.16 -8.37
N HIS A 408 1.60 28.49 -9.38
CA HIS A 408 1.41 29.11 -10.70
C HIS A 408 0.43 30.29 -10.65
N THR A 409 -0.66 30.15 -9.89
CA THR A 409 -1.66 31.21 -9.69
C THR A 409 -1.04 32.41 -8.97
N ARG A 410 -0.19 32.19 -7.97
CA ARG A 410 0.51 33.26 -7.24
C ARG A 410 1.45 34.03 -8.17
N ARG A 411 2.20 33.33 -9.02
CA ARG A 411 3.15 33.93 -9.96
C ARG A 411 2.47 34.75 -11.06
N THR A 412 1.40 34.22 -11.66
CA THR A 412 0.63 34.94 -12.68
C THR A 412 -0.16 36.12 -12.11
N GLY A 413 -0.69 35.99 -10.89
CA GLY A 413 -1.36 37.07 -10.17
C GLY A 413 -0.42 38.22 -9.79
N ALA A 414 0.84 37.92 -9.47
CA ALA A 414 1.86 38.94 -9.18
C ALA A 414 2.26 39.76 -10.41
N THR A 415 2.20 39.17 -11.61
CA THR A 415 2.55 39.87 -12.87
C THR A 415 1.47 40.83 -13.39
N LEU A 416 0.26 40.79 -12.82
CA LEU A 416 -0.87 41.64 -13.24
C LEU A 416 -1.10 42.86 -12.31
N ARG A 417 -0.28 43.01 -11.26
CA ARG A 417 -0.24 44.18 -10.38
C ARG A 417 1.01 44.98 -10.66
#